data_AF-X1GXF2-F1
#
_entry.id   AF-X1GXF2-F1
#
_cell.length_a   1.000
_cell.length_b   1.000
_cell.length_c   1.000
_cell.angle_alpha   90.00
_cell.angle_beta   90.00
_cell.angle_gamma   90.00
#
_symmetry.space_group_name_H-M   'P 1'
#
loop_
_entity.id
_entity.type
_entity.pdbx_description
1 polymer ?
#
loop_
_entity_poly.entity_id
_entity_poly.type
_entity_poly.pdbx_seq_one_letter_code
_entity_poly.pdbx_strand_id
1 'polypeptide(L)'
;ITSINNELLKFWEPGAPSFEERLKSLNYAYNHGNKTSISIEPFLDKNPYEIVDVLKPFVTESIWIGKMNYITSKSFSDSEQIYYKNIKQINSKENLLKIIEKAKVYGQSFLRIKDSIFNYLDGY
;
A
#
# COMPACT_ATOMS: atom_id res chain seq x y z
N ILE A 1 2.66 -6.26 0.89
CA ILE A 1 1.79 -6.15 2.08
C ILE A 1 1.07 -4.81 1.94
N THR A 2 -0.26 -4.79 1.78
CA THR A 2 -1.01 -3.66 1.21
C THR A 2 -1.84 -2.87 2.23
N SER A 3 -2.12 -3.46 3.40
CA SER A 3 -2.72 -2.79 4.56
C SER A 3 -2.47 -3.56 5.85
N ILE A 4 -2.61 -2.88 7.00
CA ILE A 4 -2.65 -3.50 8.34
C ILE A 4 -4.06 -3.98 8.74
N ASN A 5 -5.10 -3.58 8.00
CA ASN A 5 -6.48 -3.89 8.29
C ASN A 5 -6.92 -5.17 7.58
N ASN A 6 -7.07 -6.26 8.32
CA ASN A 6 -7.47 -7.55 7.77
C ASN A 6 -8.87 -7.55 7.12
N GLU A 7 -9.78 -6.63 7.49
CA GLU A 7 -11.07 -6.51 6.79
C GLU A 7 -10.91 -5.90 5.39
N LEU A 8 -10.00 -4.92 5.24
CA LEU A 8 -9.65 -4.39 3.91
C LEU A 8 -8.95 -5.46 3.08
N LEU A 9 -8.01 -6.20 3.67
CA LEU A 9 -7.31 -7.29 2.99
C LEU A 9 -8.27 -8.39 2.54
N LYS A 10 -9.19 -8.83 3.40
CA LYS A 10 -10.17 -9.87 3.06
C LYS A 10 -11.07 -9.45 1.91
N PHE A 11 -11.44 -8.18 1.85
CA PHE A 11 -12.25 -7.63 0.76
C PHE A 11 -11.47 -7.54 -0.56
N TRP A 12 -10.30 -6.92 -0.55
CA TRP A 12 -9.53 -6.64 -1.77
C TRP A 12 -8.66 -7.81 -2.25
N GLU A 13 -8.29 -8.72 -1.36
CA GLU A 13 -7.38 -9.84 -1.59
C GLU A 13 -7.95 -11.14 -0.96
N PRO A 14 -9.15 -11.59 -1.39
CA PRO A 14 -9.80 -12.74 -0.80
C PRO A 14 -8.95 -14.00 -0.91
N GLY A 15 -8.80 -14.71 0.20
CA GLY A 15 -7.97 -15.93 0.30
C GLY A 15 -6.47 -15.66 0.51
N ALA A 16 -6.03 -14.40 0.52
CA ALA A 16 -4.64 -14.07 0.84
C ALA A 16 -4.39 -14.13 2.37
N PRO A 17 -3.13 -14.35 2.80
CA PRO A 17 -2.77 -14.35 4.23
C PRO A 17 -3.08 -13.03 4.93
N SER A 18 -3.30 -13.09 6.25
CA SER A 18 -3.52 -11.90 7.08
C SER A 18 -2.27 -11.01 7.14
N PHE A 19 -2.42 -9.77 7.62
CA PHE A 19 -1.29 -8.88 7.87
C PHE A 19 -0.23 -9.53 8.80
N GLU A 20 -0.68 -10.16 9.89
CA GLU A 20 0.19 -10.78 10.89
C GLU A 20 0.98 -11.96 10.31
N GLU A 21 0.36 -12.76 9.45
CA GLU A 21 1.04 -13.88 8.79
C GLU A 21 2.10 -13.39 7.79
N ARG A 22 1.79 -12.34 7.03
CA ARG A 22 2.76 -11.71 6.13
C ARG A 22 3.90 -11.06 6.90
N LEU A 23 3.62 -10.42 8.04
CA LEU A 23 4.64 -9.84 8.92
C LEU A 23 5.54 -10.92 9.52
N LYS A 24 4.98 -12.05 9.98
CA LYS A 24 5.76 -13.20 10.44
C LYS A 24 6.67 -13.74 9.34
N SER A 25 6.16 -13.84 8.12
CA SER A 25 6.95 -14.28 6.96
C SER A 25 8.09 -13.32 6.64
N LEU A 26 7.84 -12.01 6.67
CA LEU A 26 8.86 -10.97 6.47
C LEU A 26 9.94 -11.04 7.56
N ASN A 27 9.52 -11.11 8.83
CA ASN A 27 10.42 -11.22 9.97
C ASN A 27 11.29 -12.50 9.87
N TYR A 28 10.69 -13.63 9.48
CA TYR A 28 11.44 -14.86 9.23
C TYR A 28 12.49 -14.66 8.14
N ALA A 29 12.12 -14.10 6.98
CA ALA A 29 13.06 -13.87 5.89
C ALA A 29 14.24 -12.97 6.32
N TYR A 30 13.94 -11.87 7.02
CA TYR A 30 14.92 -10.94 7.57
C TYR A 30 15.90 -11.63 8.54
N ASN A 31 15.38 -12.39 9.51
CA ASN A 31 16.22 -13.08 10.52
C ASN A 31 17.11 -14.17 9.93
N HIS A 32 16.80 -14.67 8.72
CA HIS A 32 17.62 -15.66 8.01
C HIS A 32 18.58 -15.02 7.00
N GLY A 33 18.79 -13.69 7.07
CA GLY A 33 19.76 -12.99 6.24
C GLY A 33 19.34 -12.82 4.78
N ASN A 34 18.06 -13.05 4.45
CA ASN A 34 17.56 -12.77 3.10
C ASN A 34 17.45 -11.26 2.89
N LYS A 35 17.70 -10.82 1.65
CA LYS A 35 17.35 -9.47 1.23
C LYS A 35 15.84 -9.33 1.17
N THR A 36 15.30 -8.32 1.82
CA THR A 36 13.86 -8.08 1.90
C THR A 36 13.51 -6.75 1.25
N SER A 37 12.52 -6.79 0.38
CA SER A 37 11.86 -5.62 -0.20
C SER A 37 10.35 -5.83 -0.13
N ILE A 38 9.60 -4.75 0.02
CA ILE A 38 8.13 -4.81 0.12
C ILE A 38 7.50 -3.87 -0.89
N SER A 39 6.48 -4.36 -1.58
CA SER A 39 5.51 -3.49 -2.25
C SER A 39 4.25 -3.35 -1.40
N ILE A 40 3.86 -2.11 -1.16
CA ILE A 40 2.56 -1.67 -0.67
C ILE A 40 1.78 -1.18 -1.90
N GLU A 41 1.37 -2.14 -2.74
CA GLU A 41 0.67 -1.86 -4.00
C GLU A 41 -0.46 -2.88 -4.25
N PRO A 42 -1.70 -2.43 -4.53
CA PRO A 42 -2.16 -1.07 -4.24
C PRO A 42 -2.13 -0.81 -2.72
N PHE A 43 -1.79 0.39 -2.27
CA PHE A 43 -2.02 0.75 -0.87
C PHE A 43 -3.53 0.87 -0.62
N LEU A 44 -4.02 0.23 0.45
CA LEU A 44 -5.44 0.20 0.79
C LEU A 44 -5.79 1.10 1.98
N ASP A 45 -4.79 1.52 2.76
CA ASP A 45 -4.98 2.47 3.86
C ASP A 45 -4.88 3.91 3.36
N LYS A 46 -5.62 4.84 3.98
CA LYS A 46 -5.55 6.27 3.63
C LYS A 46 -4.14 6.85 3.83
N ASN A 47 -3.46 6.38 4.87
CA ASN A 47 -2.10 6.76 5.23
C ASN A 47 -1.20 5.50 5.17
N PRO A 48 -0.54 5.20 4.04
CA PRO A 48 0.29 4.00 3.90
C PRO A 48 1.52 4.00 4.79
N TYR A 49 1.85 5.11 5.45
CA TYR A 49 3.03 5.23 6.29
C TYR A 49 2.91 4.48 7.61
N GLU A 50 1.69 4.24 8.09
CA GLU A 50 1.48 3.41 9.29
C GLU A 50 2.05 2.01 9.09
N ILE A 51 1.79 1.40 7.93
CA ILE A 51 2.38 0.11 7.60
C ILE A 51 3.87 0.22 7.24
N VAL A 52 4.32 1.30 6.60
CA VAL A 52 5.76 1.54 6.36
C VAL A 52 6.54 1.49 7.67
N ASP A 53 6.07 2.18 8.70
CA ASP A 53 6.77 2.28 9.98
C ASP A 53 6.83 0.93 10.70
N VAL A 54 5.78 0.10 10.58
CA VAL A 54 5.76 -1.27 11.14
C VAL A 54 6.69 -2.22 10.38
N LEU A 55 6.77 -2.11 9.05
CA LEU A 55 7.57 -3.01 8.22
C LEU A 55 9.05 -2.63 8.17
N LYS A 56 9.35 -1.33 8.34
CA LYS A 56 10.70 -0.78 8.19
C LYS A 56 11.81 -1.53 8.93
N PRO A 57 11.63 -1.99 10.18
CA PRO A 57 12.68 -2.75 10.88
C PRO A 57 13.09 -4.07 10.21
N PHE A 58 12.24 -4.63 9.35
CA PHE A 58 12.44 -5.94 8.72
C PHE A 58 12.74 -5.85 7.21
N VAL A 59 12.95 -4.65 6.68
CA VAL A 59 13.22 -4.39 5.26
C VAL A 59 14.68 -3.96 5.08
N THR A 60 15.45 -4.73 4.31
CA THR A 60 16.87 -4.45 4.05
C THR A 60 17.11 -3.59 2.81
N GLU A 61 16.22 -3.68 1.81
CA GLU A 61 16.40 -3.00 0.53
C GLU A 61 15.47 -1.80 0.39
N SER A 62 14.19 -2.03 0.05
CA SER A 62 13.26 -0.94 -0.27
C SER A 62 11.81 -1.26 0.03
N ILE A 63 11.05 -0.21 0.31
CA ILE A 63 9.59 -0.21 0.36
C ILE A 63 9.06 0.62 -0.80
N TRP A 64 8.15 0.05 -1.58
CA TRP A 64 7.47 0.72 -2.68
C TRP A 64 6.03 1.03 -2.32
N ILE A 65 5.57 2.25 -2.60
CA ILE A 65 4.17 2.66 -2.48
C ILE A 65 3.59 2.83 -3.88
N GLY A 66 2.51 2.10 -4.18
CA GLY A 66 1.83 2.13 -5.47
C GLY A 66 0.32 2.29 -5.31
N LYS A 67 -0.28 3.12 -6.16
CA LYS A 67 -1.73 3.36 -6.16
C LYS A 67 -2.52 2.24 -6.83
N MET A 68 -3.82 2.17 -6.55
CA MET A 68 -4.71 1.30 -7.32
C MET A 68 -4.89 1.80 -8.75
N ASN A 69 -4.86 0.85 -9.70
CA ASN A 69 -5.15 1.10 -11.10
C ASN A 69 -6.54 0.55 -11.45
N TYR A 70 -7.20 1.19 -12.41
CA TYR A 70 -8.47 0.70 -13.00
C TYR A 70 -9.55 0.32 -11.97
N ILE A 71 -9.94 1.27 -11.10
CA ILE A 71 -11.06 1.06 -10.17
C ILE A 71 -12.36 0.90 -10.99
N THR A 72 -12.79 -0.35 -11.21
CA THR A 72 -13.96 -0.64 -12.04
C THR A 72 -15.24 -0.08 -11.40
N SER A 73 -16.15 0.41 -12.24
CA SER A 73 -17.50 0.80 -11.84
C SER A 73 -18.48 -0.28 -12.27
N LYS A 74 -18.47 -1.43 -11.60
CA LYS A 74 -19.52 -2.44 -11.77
C LYS A 74 -20.65 -2.17 -10.77
N SER A 75 -21.81 -2.78 -11.01
CA SER A 75 -22.93 -2.78 -10.08
C SER A 75 -22.50 -3.54 -8.82
N PHE A 76 -22.22 -2.81 -7.74
CA PHE A 76 -21.81 -3.36 -6.45
C PHE A 76 -23.01 -3.47 -5.53
N SER A 77 -23.01 -4.48 -4.66
CA SER A 77 -23.96 -4.49 -3.55
C SER A 77 -23.75 -3.26 -2.65
N ASP A 78 -24.78 -2.87 -1.90
CA ASP A 78 -24.69 -1.69 -1.01
C ASP A 78 -23.53 -1.80 -0.01
N SER A 79 -23.25 -3.01 0.48
CA SER A 79 -22.12 -3.29 1.38
C SER A 79 -20.74 -3.13 0.71
N GLU A 80 -20.63 -3.32 -0.60
CA GLU A 80 -19.36 -3.22 -1.32
C GLU A 80 -19.07 -1.77 -1.75
N GLN A 81 -20.12 -0.99 -2.00
CA GLN A 81 -20.00 0.41 -2.42
C GLN A 81 -19.11 1.25 -1.49
N ILE A 82 -19.13 0.96 -0.18
CA ILE A 82 -18.29 1.68 0.79
C ILE A 82 -16.79 1.47 0.53
N TYR A 83 -16.36 0.24 0.21
CA TYR A 83 -14.95 -0.06 -0.08
C TYR A 83 -14.51 0.64 -1.36
N TYR A 84 -15.34 0.62 -2.41
CA TYR A 84 -15.04 1.32 -3.67
C TYR A 84 -15.03 2.85 -3.51
N LYS A 85 -15.92 3.41 -2.71
CA LYS A 85 -15.91 4.85 -2.39
C LYS A 85 -14.65 5.22 -1.62
N ASN A 86 -14.29 4.43 -0.61
CA ASN A 86 -13.10 4.66 0.20
C ASN A 86 -11.83 4.58 -0.66
N ILE A 87 -11.67 3.53 -1.48
CA ILE A 87 -10.46 3.40 -2.29
C ILE A 87 -10.33 4.53 -3.33
N LYS A 88 -11.44 5.03 -3.88
CA LYS A 88 -11.43 6.23 -4.75
C LYS A 88 -10.95 7.48 -4.00
N GLN A 89 -11.38 7.68 -2.76
CA GLN A 89 -10.90 8.80 -1.93
C GLN A 89 -9.42 8.65 -1.58
N ILE A 90 -8.99 7.43 -1.24
CA ILE A 90 -7.59 7.09 -0.93
C ILE A 90 -6.68 7.35 -2.14
N ASN A 91 -7.16 7.06 -3.35
CA ASN A 91 -6.43 7.28 -4.60
C ASN A 91 -6.73 8.63 -5.26
N SER A 92 -7.36 9.58 -4.54
CA SER A 92 -7.63 10.93 -5.06
C SER A 92 -6.34 11.73 -5.26
N LYS A 93 -6.36 12.69 -6.20
CA LYS A 93 -5.23 13.61 -6.47
C LYS A 93 -4.74 14.29 -5.19
N GLU A 94 -5.66 14.76 -4.34
CA GLU A 94 -5.33 15.40 -3.07
C GLU A 94 -4.58 14.45 -2.11
N ASN A 95 -5.05 13.22 -1.94
CA ASN A 95 -4.40 12.27 -1.03
C ASN A 95 -3.04 11.80 -1.59
N LEU A 96 -2.93 11.60 -2.90
CA LEU A 96 -1.67 11.22 -3.55
C LEU A 96 -0.60 12.30 -3.42
N LEU A 97 -0.97 13.58 -3.53
CA LEU A 97 -0.05 14.70 -3.28
C LEU A 97 0.47 14.70 -1.83
N LYS A 98 -0.41 14.43 -0.86
CA LYS A 98 -0.01 14.30 0.56
C LYS A 98 0.95 13.13 0.77
N ILE A 99 0.72 12.01 0.08
CA ILE A 99 1.63 10.86 0.11
C ILE A 99 2.99 11.25 -0.44
N ILE A 100 3.07 11.84 -1.64
CA ILE A 100 4.37 12.26 -2.21
C ILE A 100 5.11 13.22 -1.29
N GLU A 101 4.42 14.21 -0.72
CA GLU A 101 5.05 15.18 0.18
C GLU A 101 5.61 14.50 1.43
N LYS A 102 4.82 13.62 2.05
CA LYS A 102 5.28 12.84 3.21
C LYS A 102 6.41 11.89 2.86
N ALA A 103 6.49 11.36 1.63
CA ALA A 103 7.58 10.49 1.21
C ALA A 103 8.95 11.18 1.28
N LYS A 104 9.02 12.51 1.10
CA LYS A 104 10.27 13.28 1.15
C LYS A 104 10.98 13.23 2.50
N VAL A 105 10.24 12.96 3.58
CA VAL A 105 10.84 12.82 4.92
C VAL A 105 11.53 11.47 5.12
N TYR A 106 11.26 10.50 4.24
CA TYR A 106 11.95 9.22 4.21
C TYR A 106 13.11 9.31 3.21
N GLY A 107 14.23 8.65 3.54
CA GLY A 107 15.37 8.56 2.60
C GLY A 107 14.95 7.87 1.30
N GLN A 108 15.25 8.48 0.16
CA GLN A 108 14.84 8.01 -1.18
C GLN A 108 15.41 6.63 -1.55
N SER A 109 16.53 6.23 -0.95
CA SER A 109 17.08 4.88 -1.12
C SER A 109 16.18 3.81 -0.54
N PHE A 110 15.47 4.13 0.56
CA PHE A 110 14.65 3.21 1.32
C PHE A 110 13.18 3.23 0.90
N LEU A 111 12.55 4.40 0.81
CA LEU A 111 11.14 4.54 0.44
C LEU A 111 11.01 5.09 -0.98
N ARG A 112 10.24 4.39 -1.82
CA ARG A 112 10.07 4.72 -3.24
C ARG A 112 8.60 4.84 -3.61
N ILE A 113 8.25 5.89 -4.34
CA ILE A 113 6.92 6.10 -4.90
C ILE A 113 6.94 5.57 -6.34
N LYS A 114 5.96 4.75 -6.73
CA LYS A 114 5.87 4.20 -8.09
C LYS A 114 5.54 5.29 -9.11
N ASP A 115 6.15 5.23 -10.29
CA ASP A 115 5.92 6.14 -11.42
C ASP A 115 4.45 6.27 -11.81
N SER A 116 3.67 5.21 -11.64
CA SER A 116 2.21 5.24 -11.86
C SER A 116 1.47 6.33 -11.08
N ILE A 117 2.00 6.77 -9.93
CA ILE A 117 1.43 7.87 -9.15
C ILE A 117 1.77 9.21 -9.82
N PHE A 118 3.04 9.43 -10.18
CA PHE A 118 3.47 10.65 -10.87
C PHE A 118 2.77 10.81 -12.22
N ASN A 119 2.76 9.76 -13.05
CA ASN A 119 2.07 9.75 -14.34
C ASN A 119 0.57 10.08 -14.22
N TYR A 120 -0.07 9.67 -13.13
CA TYR A 120 -1.48 10.00 -12.88
C TYR A 120 -1.70 11.46 -12.46
N LEU A 121 -0.74 12.05 -11.75
CA LEU A 121 -0.80 13.45 -11.30
C LEU A 121 -0.43 14.43 -12.42
N ASP A 122 0.51 14.03 -13.28
CA ASP A 122 1.03 14.80 -14.43
C ASP A 122 0.15 14.65 -15.68
N GLY A 123 -0.59 13.55 -15.78
CA GLY A 123 -1.38 13.15 -16.96
C GLY A 123 -2.89 13.39 -16.86
N TYR A 124 -3.30 14.54 -16.30
CA TYR A 124 -4.59 15.24 -16.45
C TYR A 124 -4.44 16.71 -16.11
#